data_AF-A0A7C9PZ46-F1
#
_entry.id   AF-A0A7C9PZ46-F1
#
_cell.length_a   1.000
_cell.length_b   1.000
_cell.length_c   1.000
_cell.angle_alpha   90.00
_cell.angle_beta   90.00
_cell.angle_gamma   90.00
#
_symmetry.space_group_name_H-M   'P 1'
#
loop_
_entity.id
_entity.type
_entity.pdbx_description
1 polymer ?
#
loop_
_entity_poly.entity_id
_entity_poly.type
_entity_poly.pdbx_seq_one_letter_code
_entity_poly.pdbx_strand_id
1 'polypeptide(L)'
;MAQEFESLHENDVISTSGSNLMFQCTFKVNEYMAIVQSKLEEQTLFSEGIECEVLSPGKQWRKGKLQLRLEFCPYDDDDSEAVTAEID
;
A
#
# COMPACT_ATOMS: atom_id res chain seq x y z
N MET A 1 20.55 -1.52 -7.32
CA MET A 1 20.22 -2.12 -6.01
C MET A 1 18.72 -2.38 -6.02
N ALA A 2 18.20 -3.37 -5.29
CA ALA A 2 16.75 -3.59 -5.27
C ALA A 2 16.12 -2.46 -4.46
N GLN A 3 15.21 -1.73 -5.09
CA GLN A 3 14.43 -0.68 -4.45
C GLN A 3 13.54 -1.37 -3.38
N GLU A 4 13.70 -0.98 -2.12
CA GLU A 4 13.04 -1.62 -0.98
C GLU A 4 11.67 -1.01 -0.75
N PHE A 5 10.66 -1.86 -0.61
CA PHE A 5 9.29 -1.44 -0.35
C PHE A 5 9.05 -1.40 1.17
N GLU A 6 8.53 -0.28 1.66
CA GLU A 6 8.12 -0.07 3.04
C GLU A 6 6.59 -0.01 3.18
N SER A 7 6.04 -0.61 4.24
CA SER A 7 4.59 -0.56 4.50
C SER A 7 4.17 0.84 4.94
N LEU A 8 3.12 1.37 4.33
CA LEU A 8 2.57 2.69 4.67
C LEU A 8 1.65 2.66 5.90
N HIS A 9 1.67 3.74 6.68
CA HIS A 9 0.78 3.97 7.81
C HIS A 9 -0.56 4.54 7.36
N GLU A 10 -1.64 4.28 8.11
CA GLU A 10 -3.01 4.67 7.76
C GLU A 10 -3.22 6.18 7.58
N ASN A 11 -2.39 6.99 8.25
CA ASN A 11 -2.45 8.45 8.21
C ASN A 11 -1.49 9.07 7.19
N ASP A 12 -0.68 8.27 6.50
CA ASP A 12 0.23 8.79 5.48
C ASP A 12 -0.58 9.38 4.32
N VAL A 13 -0.08 10.48 3.78
CA VAL A 13 -0.73 11.22 2.70
C VAL A 13 -0.02 10.87 1.40
N ILE A 14 -0.77 10.28 0.49
CA ILE A 14 -0.30 9.94 -0.85
C ILE A 14 -0.73 11.06 -1.78
N SER A 15 0.20 11.54 -2.60
CA SER A 15 -0.12 12.40 -3.74
C SER A 15 0.27 11.71 -5.04
N THR A 16 -0.64 11.72 -6.02
CA THR A 16 -0.41 11.12 -7.34
C THR A 16 -1.12 11.94 -8.41
N SER A 17 -0.51 12.02 -9.59
CA SER A 17 -1.09 12.67 -10.77
C SER A 17 -2.23 11.81 -11.33
N GLY A 18 -3.38 11.82 -10.65
CA GLY A 18 -4.62 11.12 -11.03
C GLY A 18 -4.49 9.59 -11.05
N SER A 19 -5.34 8.90 -10.29
CA SER A 19 -5.49 7.44 -10.43
C SER A 19 -6.85 7.12 -11.03
N ASN A 20 -7.00 5.99 -11.74
CA ASN A 20 -8.31 5.52 -12.20
C ASN A 20 -9.31 5.29 -11.04
N LEU A 21 -8.82 5.26 -9.80
CA LEU A 21 -9.63 5.08 -8.60
C LEU A 21 -10.07 6.41 -7.96
N MET A 22 -9.39 7.54 -8.21
CA MET A 22 -9.71 8.85 -7.60
C MET A 22 -9.39 10.06 -8.49
N PHE A 23 -10.36 10.97 -8.59
CA PHE A 23 -10.22 12.28 -9.26
C PHE A 23 -9.39 13.29 -8.44
N GLN A 24 -9.24 13.07 -7.14
CA GLN A 24 -8.42 13.88 -6.24
C GLN A 24 -6.97 13.40 -6.26
N CYS A 25 -6.03 14.34 -6.33
CA CYS A 25 -4.59 14.06 -6.48
C CYS A 25 -3.86 13.85 -5.15
N THR A 26 -4.58 13.95 -4.01
CA THR A 26 -4.03 13.80 -2.66
C THR A 26 -5.08 13.15 -1.76
N PHE A 27 -4.71 12.07 -1.07
CA PHE A 27 -5.58 11.32 -0.17
C PHE A 27 -4.76 10.61 0.91
N LYS A 28 -5.39 10.28 2.04
CA LYS A 28 -4.78 9.43 3.06
C LYS A 28 -4.83 7.96 2.66
N VAL A 29 -3.89 7.18 3.17
CA VAL A 29 -3.88 5.72 3.01
C VAL A 29 -5.20 5.09 3.45
N ASN A 30 -5.76 5.49 4.60
CA ASN A 30 -7.03 4.94 5.07
C ASN A 30 -8.23 5.26 4.15
N GLU A 31 -8.27 6.46 3.56
CA GLU A 31 -9.30 6.88 2.61
C GLU A 31 -9.23 6.02 1.33
N TYR A 32 -8.01 5.80 0.82
CA TYR A 32 -7.77 4.91 -0.31
C TYR A 32 -8.19 3.47 0.00
N MET A 33 -7.75 2.95 1.16
CA MET A 33 -8.03 1.58 1.56
C MET A 33 -9.51 1.33 1.81
N ALA A 34 -10.26 2.32 2.30
CA ALA A 34 -11.72 2.24 2.42
C ALA A 34 -12.40 2.10 1.05
N ILE A 35 -11.92 2.80 0.03
CA ILE A 35 -12.43 2.67 -1.34
C ILE A 35 -12.13 1.28 -1.90
N VAL A 36 -10.90 0.78 -1.74
CA VAL A 36 -10.51 -0.56 -2.19
C VAL A 36 -11.32 -1.63 -1.47
N GLN A 37 -11.49 -1.50 -0.15
CA GLN A 37 -12.30 -2.41 0.65
C GLN A 37 -13.77 -2.43 0.18
N SER A 38 -14.34 -1.30 -0.22
CA SER A 38 -15.70 -1.25 -0.77
C SER A 38 -15.90 -2.07 -2.06
N LYS A 39 -14.80 -2.43 -2.76
CA LYS A 39 -14.82 -3.21 -4.00
C LYS A 39 -14.59 -4.70 -3.79
N LEU A 40 -14.15 -5.13 -2.61
CA LEU A 40 -13.89 -6.53 -2.29
C LEU A 40 -14.91 -7.05 -1.26
N GLU A 41 -15.34 -8.29 -1.42
CA GLU A 41 -16.28 -8.92 -0.48
C GLU A 41 -15.61 -9.30 0.85
N GLU A 42 -14.30 -9.57 0.82
CA GLU A 42 -13.53 -10.10 1.95
C GLU A 42 -12.90 -8.98 2.79
N GLN A 43 -13.70 -8.44 3.72
CA GLN A 43 -13.28 -7.32 4.58
C GLN A 43 -12.11 -7.66 5.51
N THR A 44 -11.95 -8.93 5.90
CA THR A 44 -10.91 -9.41 6.81
C THR A 44 -9.50 -9.30 6.22
N LEU A 45 -9.36 -9.24 4.89
CA LEU A 45 -8.07 -8.99 4.21
C LEU A 45 -7.42 -7.67 4.63
N PHE A 46 -8.21 -6.68 5.03
CA PHE A 46 -7.74 -5.34 5.37
C PHE A 46 -7.52 -5.13 6.87
N SER A 47 -7.85 -6.12 7.71
CA SER A 47 -7.74 -6.04 9.17
C SER A 47 -6.93 -7.20 9.74
N GLU A 48 -7.56 -8.32 10.08
CA GLU A 48 -6.93 -9.43 10.80
C GLU A 48 -6.18 -10.41 9.89
N GLY A 49 -6.42 -10.30 8.59
CA GLY A 49 -6.00 -11.25 7.57
C GLY A 49 -6.85 -12.52 7.54
N ILE A 50 -6.72 -13.27 6.44
CA ILE A 50 -7.48 -14.50 6.20
C ILE A 50 -6.59 -15.71 6.39
N GLU A 51 -7.08 -16.69 7.15
CA GLU A 51 -6.38 -17.96 7.34
C GLU A 51 -6.20 -18.68 6.00
N CYS A 52 -4.96 -19.02 5.67
CA CYS A 52 -4.64 -19.68 4.42
C CYS A 52 -3.40 -20.58 4.57
N GLU A 53 -3.12 -21.35 3.51
CA GLU A 53 -1.87 -22.06 3.34
C GLU A 53 -1.14 -21.52 2.11
N VAL A 54 0.17 -21.29 2.23
CA VAL A 54 1.01 -20.81 1.12
C VAL A 54 2.03 -21.87 0.74
N LEU A 55 2.12 -22.16 -0.56
CA LEU A 55 3.17 -22.95 -1.18
C LEU A 55 4.08 -22.03 -1.99
N SER A 56 5.32 -21.87 -1.57
CA SER A 56 6.35 -21.15 -2.34
C SER A 56 7.26 -22.15 -3.06
N PRO A 57 7.87 -21.78 -4.21
CA PRO A 57 8.83 -22.65 -4.89
C PRO A 57 9.92 -23.16 -3.94
N GLY A 58 10.13 -24.48 -3.92
CA GLY A 58 11.13 -25.12 -3.05
C GLY A 58 10.77 -25.19 -1.55
N LYS A 59 9.55 -24.79 -1.16
CA LYS A 59 9.06 -24.87 0.23
C LYS A 59 7.88 -25.85 0.34
N GLN A 60 7.57 -26.26 1.57
CA GLN A 60 6.35 -27.01 1.87
C GLN A 60 5.17 -26.06 2.10
N TRP A 61 3.95 -26.59 2.12
CA TRP A 61 2.76 -25.85 2.54
C TRP A 61 2.93 -25.31 3.96
N ARG A 62 2.62 -24.03 4.15
CA ARG A 62 2.70 -23.35 5.45
C ARG A 62 1.40 -22.64 5.75
N LYS A 63 0.81 -22.93 6.91
CA LYS A 63 -0.33 -22.20 7.46
C LYS A 63 0.08 -20.79 7.87
N GLY A 64 -0.79 -19.81 7.64
CA GLY A 64 -0.58 -18.42 8.00
C GLY A 64 -1.82 -17.59 7.74
N LYS A 65 -1.62 -16.26 7.68
CA LYS A 65 -2.67 -15.31 7.30
C LYS A 65 -2.25 -14.47 6.11
N LEU A 66 -3.16 -14.25 5.17
CA LEU A 66 -3.01 -13.32 4.07
C LEU A 66 -3.64 -11.97 4.44
N GLN A 67 -2.89 -10.87 4.30
CA GLN A 67 -3.36 -9.51 4.57
C GLN A 67 -2.92 -8.58 3.44
N LEU A 68 -3.79 -7.65 3.03
CA LEU A 68 -3.48 -6.60 2.06
C LEU A 68 -2.97 -5.35 2.78
N ARG A 69 -1.84 -4.82 2.32
CA ARG A 69 -1.22 -3.56 2.78
C ARG A 69 -0.73 -2.76 1.57
N LEU A 70 -0.65 -1.44 1.72
CA LEU A 70 0.03 -0.58 0.74
C LEU A 70 1.50 -0.48 1.11
N GLU A 71 2.34 -0.48 0.09
CA GLU A 71 3.78 -0.32 0.23
C GLU A 71 4.24 0.85 -0.65
N PHE A 72 5.27 1.56 -0.20
CA PHE A 72 5.92 2.65 -0.90
C PHE A 72 7.38 2.29 -1.14
N CYS A 73 7.92 2.75 -2.26
CA CYS A 73 9.33 2.57 -2.56
C CYS A 73 9.91 3.93 -2.96
N PRO A 74 10.75 4.55 -2.12
CA PRO A 74 11.37 5.82 -2.47
C PRO A 74 12.33 5.62 -3.65
N TYR A 75 12.36 6.61 -4.54
CA TYR A 75 13.46 6.72 -5.49
C TYR A 75 14.75 7.10 -4.74
N ASP A 76 15.90 6.62 -5.23
CA ASP A 76 17.19 7.06 -4.69
C ASP A 76 17.31 8.59 -4.85
N ASP A 77 17.86 9.28 -3.84
CA ASP A 77 17.94 10.75 -3.75
C ASP A 77 18.56 11.45 -4.99
N ASP A 78 19.29 10.73 -5.84
CA ASP A 78 19.91 11.26 -7.07
C ASP A 78 18.88 11.57 -8.19
N ASP A 79 17.63 11.13 -8.05
CA ASP A 79 16.53 11.34 -9.01
C ASP A 79 15.38 12.23 -8.47
N SER A 80 15.50 12.79 -7.24
CA SER A 80 14.42 13.59 -6.63
C SER A 80 14.71 15.10 -6.65
N GLU A 81 14.03 15.84 -7.53
CA GLU A 81 13.79 17.27 -7.28
C GLU A 81 12.93 17.38 -6.02
N ALA A 82 13.55 17.77 -4.90
CA ALA A 82 12.88 17.92 -3.62
C ALA A 82 11.68 18.89 -3.73
N VAL A 83 10.47 18.35 -3.71
CA VAL A 83 9.25 19.16 -3.55
C VAL A 83 9.15 19.59 -2.09
N THR A 84 9.80 20.69 -1.73
CA THR A 84 9.62 21.31 -0.43
C THR A 84 8.21 21.87 -0.35
N ALA A 85 7.36 21.28 0.50
CA ALA A 85 6.09 21.89 0.87
C ALA A 85 6.39 23.15 1.68
N GLU A 86 6.30 24.32 1.04
CA GLU A 86 6.32 25.60 1.74
C GLU A 86 5.03 25.71 2.57
N ILE A 87 5.19 25.86 3.87
CA ILE A 87 4.11 26.23 4.79
C ILE A 87 4.20 27.75 4.95
N ASP A 88 3.25 28.48 4.34
CA ASP A 88 3.04 29.93 4.54
C ASP A 88 2.26 30.19 5.85
#